data_AF-A0A4S0I0Z9-F1
#
_entry.id   AF-A0A4S0I0Z9-F1
#
_cell.length_a   1.000
_cell.length_b   1.000
_cell.length_c   1.000
_cell.angle_alpha   90.00
_cell.angle_beta   90.00
_cell.angle_gamma   90.00
#
_symmetry.space_group_name_H-M   'P 1'
#
loop_
_entity.id
_entity.type
_entity.pdbx_description
1 polymer ?
#
loop_
_entity_poly.entity_id
_entity_poly.type
_entity_poly.pdbx_seq_one_letter_code
_entity_poly.pdbx_strand_id
1 'polypeptide(L)'
;AVFLSDPGFVDVYKGYGFEAHPVNLSEPMPPEQMAKFWEDFINGHIPNFRKSPYDQVDNYVKDCWTAIVDSAKWAQKDLPRVLAAIKPDVVCV
;
A
#
# COMPACT_ATOMS: atom_id res chain seq x y z
N ALA A 1 -1.73 12.50 -16.02
CA ALA A 1 -0.79 11.92 -15.05
C ALA A 1 -0.97 10.41 -15.06
N VAL A 2 0.12 9.65 -14.90
CA VAL A 2 0.11 8.19 -14.81
C VAL A 2 0.33 7.79 -13.36
N PHE A 3 -0.50 6.90 -12.84
CA PHE A 3 -0.42 6.43 -11.46
C PHE A 3 0.13 5.01 -11.40
N LEU A 4 1.01 4.77 -10.43
CA LEU A 4 1.43 3.44 -10.02
C LEU A 4 0.75 3.12 -8.70
N SER A 5 0.04 2.01 -8.62
CA SER A 5 -0.83 1.72 -7.49
C SER A 5 -0.86 0.24 -7.16
N ASP A 6 -1.20 -0.08 -5.91
CA ASP A 6 -1.69 -1.41 -5.57
C ASP A 6 -2.79 -1.87 -6.54
N PRO A 7 -2.80 -3.16 -6.95
CA PRO A 7 -3.81 -3.69 -7.88
C PRO A 7 -5.25 -3.39 -7.48
N GLY A 8 -5.57 -3.38 -6.18
CA GLY A 8 -6.92 -3.12 -5.69
C GLY A 8 -7.45 -1.71 -5.96
N PHE A 9 -6.58 -0.75 -6.26
CA PHE A 9 -6.93 0.66 -6.49
C PHE A 9 -6.83 1.09 -7.95
N VAL A 10 -6.33 0.23 -8.85
CA VAL A 10 -6.14 0.58 -10.27
C VAL A 10 -7.45 1.03 -10.91
N ASP A 11 -8.55 0.30 -10.69
CA ASP A 11 -9.84 0.63 -11.31
C ASP A 11 -10.48 1.88 -10.69
N VAL A 12 -10.17 2.17 -9.42
CA VAL A 12 -10.58 3.42 -8.76
C VAL A 12 -9.94 4.61 -9.49
N TYR A 13 -8.62 4.58 -9.70
CA TYR A 13 -7.92 5.66 -10.40
C TYR A 13 -8.32 5.80 -11.86
N LYS A 14 -8.55 4.67 -12.57
CA LYS A 14 -9.13 4.68 -13.92
C LYS A 14 -10.52 5.29 -13.95
N GLY A 15 -11.34 5.04 -12.93
CA GLY A 15 -12.66 5.66 -12.75
C GLY A 15 -12.61 7.19 -12.65
N TYR A 16 -11.50 7.75 -12.16
CA TYR A 16 -11.25 9.19 -12.16
C TYR A 16 -10.63 9.72 -13.46
N GLY A 17 -10.40 8.87 -14.46
CA GLY A 17 -9.84 9.24 -15.76
C GLY A 17 -8.31 9.22 -15.82
N PHE A 18 -7.63 8.63 -14.84
CA PHE A 18 -6.18 8.46 -14.87
C PHE A 18 -5.76 7.16 -15.54
N GLU A 19 -4.63 7.19 -16.25
CA GLU A 19 -3.91 5.96 -16.57
C GLU A 19 -3.30 5.41 -15.28
N ALA A 20 -3.57 4.14 -14.96
CA ALA A 20 -3.07 3.51 -13.75
C ALA A 20 -2.51 2.12 -14.05
N HIS A 21 -1.32 1.83 -13.51
CA HIS A 21 -0.63 0.55 -13.64
C HIS A 21 -0.46 -0.10 -12.27
N PRO A 22 -0.69 -1.42 -12.16
CA PRO A 22 -0.50 -2.14 -10.91
C PRO A 22 0.99 -2.28 -10.58
N VAL A 23 1.31 -2.09 -9.31
CA VAL A 23 2.57 -2.50 -8.66
C VAL A 23 2.16 -3.22 -7.38
N ASN A 24 2.55 -4.49 -7.24
CA ASN A 24 2.21 -5.26 -6.05
C ASN A 24 2.89 -4.64 -4.81
N LEU A 25 2.13 -4.34 -3.76
CA LEU A 25 2.65 -3.81 -2.49
C LEU A 25 2.78 -4.87 -1.40
N SER A 26 2.41 -6.11 -1.71
CA SER A 26 2.55 -7.29 -0.87
C SER A 26 2.61 -8.52 -1.75
N GLU A 27 2.85 -9.69 -1.15
CA GLU A 27 2.69 -10.96 -1.84
C GLU A 27 1.32 -11.03 -2.53
N PRO A 28 1.25 -11.45 -3.81
CA PRO A 28 -0.03 -11.58 -4.48
C PRO A 28 -0.92 -12.58 -3.74
N MET A 29 -2.05 -12.10 -3.23
CA MET A 29 -3.05 -12.93 -2.57
C MET A 29 -4.41 -12.75 -3.24
N PRO A 30 -5.34 -13.71 -3.10
CA PRO A 30 -6.73 -13.52 -3.50
C PRO A 30 -7.32 -12.26 -2.84
N PRO A 31 -8.19 -11.49 -3.53
CA PRO A 31 -8.75 -10.24 -3.01
C PRO A 31 -9.41 -10.36 -1.63
N GLU A 32 -10.13 -11.45 -1.38
CA GLU A 32 -10.77 -11.72 -0.08
C GLU A 32 -9.75 -11.88 1.05
N GLN A 33 -8.60 -12.49 0.78
CA GLN A 33 -7.53 -12.65 1.76
C GLN A 33 -6.83 -11.31 2.04
N MET A 34 -6.62 -10.48 1.01
CA MET A 34 -6.09 -9.12 1.18
C MET A 34 -7.02 -8.26 2.04
N ALA A 35 -8.33 -8.29 1.76
CA ALA A 35 -9.32 -7.57 2.55
C ALA A 35 -9.30 -8.03 4.01
N LYS A 36 -9.29 -9.34 4.24
CA LYS A 36 -9.22 -9.92 5.59
C LYS A 36 -7.93 -9.54 6.33
N PHE A 37 -6.79 -9.54 5.65
CA PHE A 37 -5.51 -9.14 6.25
C PHE A 37 -5.59 -7.71 6.81
N TRP A 38 -6.12 -6.77 6.03
CA TRP A 38 -6.28 -5.38 6.48
C TRP A 38 -7.33 -5.23 7.57
N GLU A 39 -8.44 -5.96 7.49
CA GLU A 39 -9.46 -5.99 8.54
C GLU A 39 -8.87 -6.48 9.87
N ASP A 40 -8.12 -7.59 9.85
CA ASP A 40 -7.49 -8.16 11.03
C ASP A 40 -6.42 -7.19 11.61
N PHE A 41 -5.65 -6.52 10.75
CA PHE A 41 -4.69 -5.48 11.16
C PHE A 41 -5.40 -4.33 11.89
N ILE A 42 -6.47 -3.76 11.30
CA ILE A 42 -7.23 -2.66 11.91
C ILE A 42 -7.85 -3.10 13.23
N ASN A 43 -8.52 -4.26 13.25
CA ASN A 43 -9.19 -4.80 14.43
C ASN A 43 -8.20 -5.05 15.57
N GLY A 44 -7.00 -5.56 15.27
CA GLY A 44 -5.92 -5.74 16.25
C GLY A 44 -5.45 -4.43 16.89
N HIS A 45 -5.57 -3.30 16.18
CA HIS A 45 -5.14 -2.00 16.67
C HIS A 45 -6.23 -1.17 17.35
N ILE A 46 -7.52 -1.52 17.25
CA ILE A 46 -8.63 -0.79 17.89
C ILE A 46 -8.37 -0.42 19.37
N PRO A 47 -7.81 -1.30 20.23
CA PRO A 47 -7.53 -0.95 21.62
C PRO A 47 -6.52 0.19 21.78
N ASN A 48 -5.60 0.35 20.81
CA ASN A 48 -4.55 1.36 20.86
C ASN A 48 -5.07 2.76 20.58
N PHE A 49 -6.17 2.91 19.83
CA PHE A 49 -6.73 4.22 19.48
C PHE A 49 -7.28 5.01 20.68
N ARG A 50 -7.52 4.33 21.81
CA ARG A 50 -7.93 4.98 23.07
C ARG A 50 -6.75 5.45 23.93
N LYS A 51 -5.52 5.16 23.53
CA LYS A 51 -4.31 5.56 24.25
C LYS A 51 -3.89 6.99 23.90
N SER A 52 -3.05 7.60 24.74
CA SER A 52 -2.42 8.87 24.38
C SER A 52 -1.54 8.71 23.13
N PRO A 53 -1.29 9.79 22.35
CA PRO A 53 -0.41 9.69 21.19
C PRO A 53 0.99 9.14 21.51
N TYR A 54 1.54 9.44 22.68
CA TYR A 54 2.83 8.90 23.12
C TYR A 54 2.77 7.38 23.31
N ASP A 55 1.70 6.88 23.93
CA ASP A 55 1.52 5.45 24.19
C ASP A 55 1.14 4.66 22.92
N GLN A 56 0.84 5.33 21.80
CA GLN A 56 0.60 4.70 20.50
C GLN A 56 1.90 4.44 19.72
N VAL A 57 3.02 5.07 20.10
CA VAL A 57 4.29 5.00 19.38
C VAL A 57 4.77 3.55 19.23
N ASP A 58 4.82 2.80 20.33
CA ASP A 58 5.39 1.46 20.37
C ASP A 58 4.45 0.34 19.90
N ASN A 59 3.23 0.68 19.47
CA ASN A 59 2.25 -0.29 18.95
C ASN A 59 1.73 0.16 17.58
N TYR A 60 0.60 0.87 17.54
CA TYR A 60 -0.06 1.24 16.29
C TYR A 60 0.86 2.00 15.33
N VAL A 61 1.58 3.01 15.82
CA VAL A 61 2.45 3.82 14.96
C VAL A 61 3.60 2.99 14.42
N LYS A 62 4.33 2.28 15.28
CA LYS A 62 5.45 1.41 14.87
C LYS A 62 5.00 0.30 13.92
N ASP A 63 3.87 -0.33 14.16
CA ASP A 63 3.37 -1.44 13.34
C ASP A 63 2.90 -0.93 11.98
N CYS A 64 2.25 0.24 11.90
CA CYS A 64 1.97 0.91 10.63
C CYS A 64 3.24 1.26 9.85
N TRP A 65 4.26 1.81 10.51
CA TRP A 65 5.54 2.10 9.85
C TRP A 65 6.24 0.84 9.36
N THR A 66 6.17 -0.25 10.12
CA THR A 66 6.72 -1.55 9.72
C THR A 66 6.02 -2.05 8.46
N ALA A 67 4.68 -2.02 8.43
CA ALA A 67 3.89 -2.38 7.26
C ALA A 67 4.22 -1.52 6.03
N ILE A 68 4.37 -0.20 6.18
CA ILE A 68 4.76 0.71 5.10
C ILE A 68 6.14 0.32 4.53
N VAL A 69 7.12 0.09 5.40
CA VAL A 69 8.48 -0.30 4.99
C VAL A 69 8.48 -1.64 4.26
N ASP A 70 7.73 -2.62 4.77
CA ASP A 70 7.65 -3.94 4.14
C ASP A 70 6.93 -3.88 2.79
N SER A 71 5.89 -3.05 2.66
CA SER A 71 5.25 -2.80 1.37
C SER A 71 6.18 -2.11 0.37
N ALA A 72 7.01 -1.15 0.81
CA ALA A 72 8.00 -0.52 -0.06
C ALA A 72 9.06 -1.52 -0.55
N LYS A 73 9.55 -2.39 0.35
CA LYS A 73 10.48 -3.49 -0.02
C LYS A 73 9.84 -4.45 -1.02
N TRP A 74 8.55 -4.73 -0.87
CA TRP A 74 7.85 -5.61 -1.80
C TRP A 74 7.64 -4.95 -3.17
N ALA A 75 7.17 -3.70 -3.19
CA ALA A 75 6.96 -2.92 -4.41
C ALA A 75 8.22 -2.87 -5.29
N GLN A 76 9.39 -2.76 -4.67
CA GLN A 76 10.68 -2.74 -5.36
C GLN A 76 10.93 -3.98 -6.25
N LYS A 77 10.25 -5.12 -6.01
CA LYS A 77 10.40 -6.32 -6.84
C LYS A 77 9.79 -6.16 -8.24
N ASP A 78 8.70 -5.39 -8.36
CA ASP A 78 7.96 -5.24 -9.63
C ASP A 78 8.08 -3.83 -10.22
N LEU A 79 8.26 -2.82 -9.37
CA LEU A 79 8.38 -1.42 -9.76
C LEU A 79 9.39 -1.17 -10.91
N PRO A 80 10.60 -1.75 -10.93
CA PRO A 80 11.55 -1.54 -12.04
C PRO A 80 11.00 -1.98 -13.39
N ARG A 81 10.24 -3.09 -13.44
CA ARG A 81 9.62 -3.58 -14.68
C ARG A 81 8.57 -2.60 -15.19
N VAL A 82 7.74 -2.06 -14.29
CA VAL A 82 6.68 -1.12 -14.63
C VAL A 82 7.25 0.22 -15.09
N LEU A 83 8.28 0.74 -14.41
CA LEU A 83 8.98 1.95 -14.84
C LEU A 83 9.65 1.79 -16.20
N ALA A 84 10.24 0.62 -16.49
CA ALA A 84 10.84 0.33 -17.81
C ALA A 84 9.80 0.28 -18.95
N ALA A 85 8.57 -0.09 -18.64
CA ALA A 85 7.46 -0.11 -19.59
C ALA A 85 6.91 1.31 -19.86
N ILE A 86 6.69 2.10 -18.80
CA ILE A 86 6.09 3.43 -18.90
C ILE A 86 7.09 4.49 -19.37
N LYS A 87 8.36 4.36 -18.98
CA LYS A 87 9.47 5.30 -19.28
C LYS A 87 9.11 6.76 -18.95
N PRO A 88 8.74 7.07 -17.69
CA PRO A 88 8.37 8.44 -17.32
C PRO A 88 9.58 9.37 -17.36
N ASP A 89 9.38 10.61 -17.81
CA ASP A 89 10.41 11.66 -17.74
C ASP A 89 10.65 12.16 -16.30
N VAL A 90 9.61 12.10 -15.46
CA VAL A 90 9.64 12.55 -14.05
C VAL A 90 8.82 11.60 -13.19
N VAL A 91 9.33 11.29 -11.99
CA VAL A 91 8.61 10.58 -10.94
C VAL A 91 8.35 11.55 -9.79
N CYS A 92 7.09 11.63 -9.35
CA CYS A 92 6.68 12.40 -8.18
C CYS A 92 6.21 11.44 -7.09
N VAL A 93 6.64 11.68 -5.84
CA VAL A 93 6.29 10.89 -4.65
C VAL A 93 5.60 11.75 -3.61
#